data_AF-A0A0F9KD31-F1
#
_entry.id   AF-A0A0F9KD31-F1
#
_cell.length_a   1.000
_cell.length_b   1.000
_cell.length_c   1.000
_cell.angle_alpha   90.00
_cell.angle_beta   90.00
_cell.angle_gamma   90.00
#
_symmetry.space_group_name_H-M   'P 1'
#
loop_
_entity.id
_entity.type
_entity.pdbx_description
1 polymer ?
#
loop_
_entity_poly.entity_id
_entity_poly.type
_entity_poly.pdbx_seq_one_letter_code
_entity_poly.pdbx_strand_id
1 'polypeptide(L)'
;MKGSAVTERLLRLTAFVSAAAFLLSATLHVASLWGHIVDSFPVVAALYYGMLPIAVPSVWANHRLVRGYRKNEYRRAILRGCPGWMKKLVYLLGIYTIVGFFLFSLLHLFGSHSRGVDPADVWSMRLASLLWMIFYATAGAVLYSGAKVYGSDNE
;
A
#
# COMPACT_ATOMS: atom_id res chain seq x y z
N MET A 1 17.36 -6.27 25.82
CA MET A 1 17.53 -4.90 25.28
C MET A 1 18.06 -4.84 23.85
N LYS A 2 18.98 -5.69 23.37
CA LYS A 2 19.49 -5.60 21.96
C LYS A 2 18.44 -5.92 20.86
N GLY A 3 17.44 -6.75 21.14
CA GLY A 3 16.44 -7.19 20.15
C GLY A 3 15.41 -6.13 19.75
N SER A 4 15.07 -5.18 20.62
CA SER A 4 14.05 -4.16 20.33
C SER A 4 14.55 -3.08 19.37
N ALA A 5 15.80 -2.63 19.55
CA ALA A 5 16.42 -1.62 18.66
C ALA A 5 16.60 -2.13 17.21
N VAL A 6 16.96 -3.40 17.02
CA VAL A 6 17.08 -4.01 15.68
C VAL A 6 15.71 -4.06 15.00
N THR A 7 14.69 -4.46 15.76
CA THR A 7 13.30 -4.57 15.27
C THR A 7 12.78 -3.20 14.84
N GLU A 8 12.97 -2.17 15.65
CA GLU A 8 12.57 -0.81 15.31
C GLU A 8 13.22 -0.32 14.02
N ARG A 9 14.55 -0.50 13.88
CA ARG A 9 15.28 -0.13 12.66
C ARG A 9 14.73 -0.86 11.43
N LEU A 10 14.46 -2.17 11.55
CA LEU A 10 13.88 -2.96 10.47
C LEU A 10 12.51 -2.42 10.04
N LEU A 11 11.64 -2.10 11.00
CA LEU A 11 10.32 -1.52 10.72
C LEU A 11 10.42 -0.14 10.05
N ARG A 12 11.36 0.72 10.47
CA ARG A 12 11.58 2.03 9.86
C ARG A 12 12.10 1.91 8.42
N LEU A 13 13.07 1.03 8.19
CA LEU A 13 13.63 0.81 6.85
C LEU A 13 12.56 0.26 5.91
N THR A 14 11.80 -0.75 6.34
CA THR A 14 10.73 -1.33 5.52
C THR A 14 9.58 -0.33 5.29
N ALA A 15 9.26 0.52 6.27
CA ALA A 15 8.31 1.61 6.08
C ALA A 15 8.78 2.61 5.00
N PHE A 16 10.08 2.94 4.99
CA PHE A 16 10.67 3.83 3.98
C PHE A 16 10.60 3.21 2.58
N VAL A 17 10.97 1.93 2.43
CA VAL A 17 10.83 1.21 1.16
C VAL A 17 9.37 1.16 0.71
N SER A 18 8.44 0.91 1.64
CA SER A 18 7.00 0.94 1.34
C SER A 18 6.53 2.31 0.86
N ALA A 19 7.06 3.40 1.42
CA ALA A 19 6.75 4.76 0.96
C ALA A 19 7.28 5.03 -0.46
N ALA A 20 8.49 4.57 -0.77
CA ALA A 20 9.05 4.69 -2.13
C ALA A 20 8.22 3.88 -3.15
N ALA A 21 7.84 2.65 -2.80
CA ALA A 21 6.98 1.81 -3.64
C ALA A 21 5.56 2.39 -3.79
N PHE A 22 5.03 3.05 -2.76
CA PHE A 22 3.79 3.81 -2.85
C PHE A 22 3.89 4.96 -3.86
N LEU A 23 4.96 5.76 -3.80
CA LEU A 23 5.15 6.86 -4.77
C LEU A 23 5.29 6.32 -6.19
N LEU A 24 6.06 5.25 -6.39
CA LEU A 24 6.21 4.62 -7.69
C LEU A 24 4.86 4.10 -8.22
N SER A 25 4.11 3.34 -7.42
CA SER A 25 2.77 2.88 -7.82
C SER A 25 1.79 4.02 -8.10
N ALA A 26 1.87 5.13 -7.35
CA ALA A 26 1.07 6.32 -7.61
C ALA A 26 1.42 6.98 -8.95
N THR A 27 2.71 7.08 -9.30
CA THR A 27 3.14 7.61 -10.60
C THR A 27 2.66 6.73 -11.76
N LEU A 28 2.72 5.40 -11.61
CA LEU A 28 2.17 4.48 -12.61
C LEU A 28 0.65 4.60 -12.74
N HIS A 29 -0.05 4.74 -11.61
CA HIS A 29 -1.49 4.90 -11.61
C HIS A 29 -1.90 6.16 -12.34
N VAL A 30 -1.30 7.30 -11.98
CA VAL A 30 -1.43 8.59 -12.66
C VAL A 30 -1.19 8.39 -14.15
N ALA A 31 -0.02 7.89 -14.58
CA ALA A 31 0.29 7.65 -15.99
C ALA A 31 -0.79 6.82 -16.72
N SER A 32 -1.31 5.77 -16.08
CA SER A 32 -2.37 4.91 -16.65
C SER A 32 -3.72 5.62 -16.83
N LEU A 33 -4.00 6.68 -16.06
CA LEU A 33 -5.20 7.50 -16.24
C LEU A 33 -5.12 8.34 -17.53
N TRP A 34 -3.91 8.79 -17.92
CA TRP A 34 -3.67 9.44 -19.22
C TRP A 34 -3.52 8.45 -20.39
N GLY A 35 -3.67 7.14 -20.14
CA GLY A 35 -3.54 6.10 -21.15
C GLY A 35 -2.10 5.70 -21.45
N HIS A 36 -1.12 6.15 -20.65
CA HIS A 36 0.25 5.66 -20.76
C HIS A 36 0.36 4.31 -20.06
N ILE A 37 0.83 3.31 -20.81
CA ILE A 37 1.25 2.03 -20.24
C ILE A 37 2.76 2.10 -20.03
N VAL A 38 3.19 1.72 -18.84
CA VAL A 38 4.60 1.45 -18.57
C VAL A 38 4.85 -0.02 -18.92
N ASP A 39 5.49 -0.26 -20.06
CA ASP A 39 5.83 -1.63 -20.54
C ASP A 39 7.04 -2.24 -19.82
N SER A 40 7.63 -1.49 -18.88
CA SER A 40 8.84 -1.92 -18.19
C SER A 40 8.57 -3.08 -17.25
N PHE A 41 8.82 -4.30 -17.74
CA PHE A 41 8.75 -5.52 -16.94
C PHE A 41 9.51 -5.41 -15.61
N PRO A 42 10.75 -4.86 -15.55
CA PRO A 42 11.46 -4.70 -14.28
C PRO A 42 10.69 -3.85 -13.24
N VAL A 43 10.03 -2.76 -13.66
CA VAL A 43 9.28 -1.89 -12.76
C VAL A 43 8.03 -2.59 -12.23
N VAL A 44 7.28 -3.22 -13.12
CA VAL A 44 6.06 -3.98 -12.78
C VAL A 44 6.41 -5.15 -11.86
N ALA A 45 7.45 -5.92 -12.19
CA ALA A 45 7.94 -7.02 -11.37
C ALA A 45 8.42 -6.53 -9.99
N ALA A 46 9.13 -5.41 -9.93
CA ALA A 46 9.59 -4.82 -8.66
C ALA A 46 8.41 -4.44 -7.75
N LEU A 47 7.33 -3.87 -8.28
CA LEU A 47 6.12 -3.57 -7.51
C LEU A 47 5.31 -4.81 -7.14
N TYR A 48 5.28 -5.83 -7.99
CA TYR A 48 4.55 -7.05 -7.67
C TYR A 48 5.27 -7.88 -6.61
N TYR A 49 6.54 -8.23 -6.88
CA TYR A 49 7.34 -9.06 -5.98
C TYR A 49 7.85 -8.29 -4.76
N GLY A 50 8.00 -6.97 -4.85
CA GLY A 50 8.37 -6.10 -3.73
C GLY A 50 7.33 -6.07 -2.61
N MET A 51 6.10 -6.54 -2.86
CA MET A 51 5.11 -6.73 -1.80
C MET A 51 5.53 -7.75 -0.76
N LEU A 52 6.17 -8.84 -1.15
CA LEU A 52 6.53 -9.94 -0.25
C LEU A 52 7.44 -9.50 0.91
N PRO A 53 8.60 -8.86 0.67
CA PRO A 53 9.48 -8.42 1.75
C PRO A 53 8.87 -7.33 2.65
N ILE A 54 7.82 -6.64 2.19
CA ILE A 54 7.08 -5.63 2.97
C ILE A 54 5.91 -6.25 3.73
N ALA A 55 5.23 -7.25 3.14
CA ALA A 55 4.08 -7.93 3.71
C ALA A 55 4.45 -8.65 5.00
N VAL A 56 5.57 -9.39 5.00
CA VAL A 56 6.04 -10.16 6.17
C VAL A 56 6.20 -9.28 7.42
N PRO A 57 7.02 -8.21 7.41
CA PRO A 57 7.19 -7.35 8.58
C PRO A 57 5.90 -6.56 8.91
N SER A 58 5.07 -6.23 7.92
CA SER A 58 3.79 -5.55 8.12
C SER A 58 2.80 -6.44 8.90
N VAL A 59 2.64 -7.70 8.48
CA VAL A 59 1.78 -8.69 9.16
C VAL A 59 2.28 -8.95 10.58
N TRP A 60 3.60 -9.10 10.75
CA TRP A 60 4.21 -9.26 12.07
C TRP A 60 3.94 -8.04 12.98
N ALA A 61 4.13 -6.82 12.48
CA ALA A 61 3.85 -5.60 13.23
C ALA A 61 2.35 -5.49 13.57
N ASN A 62 1.48 -5.82 12.61
CA ASN A 62 0.02 -5.86 12.81
C ASN A 62 -0.37 -6.78 13.97
N HIS A 63 0.10 -8.03 13.99
CA HIS A 63 -0.19 -9.00 15.06
C HIS A 63 0.22 -8.48 16.44
N ARG A 64 1.33 -7.74 16.50
CA ARG A 64 1.84 -7.15 17.73
C ARG A 64 1.01 -5.96 18.18
N LEU A 65 0.64 -5.08 17.25
CA LEU A 65 -0.15 -3.88 17.52
C LEU A 65 -1.57 -4.18 18.01
N VAL A 66 -2.18 -5.27 17.55
CA VAL A 66 -3.53 -5.68 17.97
C VAL A 66 -3.54 -6.58 19.20
N ARG A 67 -2.38 -7.00 19.70
CA ARG A 67 -2.30 -7.90 20.86
C ARG A 67 -2.90 -7.21 22.08
N GLY A 68 -3.94 -7.81 22.65
CA GLY A 68 -4.64 -7.27 23.83
C GLY A 68 -5.80 -6.31 23.52
N TYR A 69 -6.05 -5.99 22.25
CA TYR A 69 -7.21 -5.19 21.85
C TYR A 69 -8.41 -6.08 21.51
N ARG A 70 -9.63 -5.50 21.57
CA ARG A 70 -10.83 -6.16 21.06
C ARG A 70 -10.93 -6.00 19.55
N LYS A 71 -11.59 -6.96 18.86
CA LYS A 71 -11.71 -6.96 17.38
C LYS A 71 -12.26 -5.66 16.80
N ASN A 72 -13.23 -5.04 17.47
CA ASN A 72 -13.83 -3.75 17.07
C ASN A 72 -12.86 -2.55 17.20
N GLU A 73 -11.75 -2.71 17.92
CA GLU A 73 -10.74 -1.68 18.14
C GLU A 73 -9.49 -1.88 17.25
N TYR A 74 -9.37 -3.02 16.54
CA TYR A 74 -8.18 -3.38 15.77
C TYR A 74 -7.74 -2.26 14.82
N ARG A 75 -8.67 -1.69 14.06
CA ARG A 75 -8.36 -0.61 13.12
C ARG A 75 -7.72 0.61 13.80
N ARG A 76 -8.20 0.95 15.01
CA ARG A 76 -7.63 2.05 15.80
C ARG A 76 -6.29 1.65 16.40
N ALA A 77 -6.16 0.41 16.87
CA ALA A 77 -4.93 -0.13 17.45
C ALA A 77 -3.78 -0.19 16.43
N ILE A 78 -4.04 -0.69 15.23
CA ILE A 78 -3.04 -0.83 14.15
C ILE A 78 -2.45 0.52 13.76
N LEU A 79 -3.28 1.57 13.68
CA LEU A 79 -2.85 2.89 13.24
C LEU A 79 -2.53 3.84 14.40
N ARG A 80 -2.47 3.37 15.65
CA ARG A 80 -2.36 4.26 16.82
C ARG A 80 -1.12 5.16 16.80
N GLY A 81 0.01 4.65 16.30
CA GLY A 81 1.27 5.41 16.17
C GLY A 81 1.32 6.33 14.95
N CYS A 82 0.34 6.27 14.04
CA CYS A 82 0.35 7.09 12.82
C CYS A 82 -0.16 8.53 13.07
N PRO A 83 0.42 9.54 12.39
CA PRO A 83 -0.12 10.88 12.36
C PRO A 83 -1.48 10.92 11.65
N GLY A 84 -2.27 11.97 11.91
CA GLY A 84 -3.63 12.11 11.38
C GLY A 84 -3.71 12.08 9.85
N TRP A 85 -2.74 12.68 9.15
CA TRP A 85 -2.71 12.70 7.68
C TRP A 85 -2.54 11.29 7.08
N MET A 86 -1.71 10.44 7.72
CA MET A 86 -1.43 9.10 7.22
C MET A 86 -2.64 8.18 7.38
N LYS A 87 -3.36 8.32 8.51
CA LYS A 87 -4.66 7.64 8.73
C LYS A 87 -5.66 8.03 7.64
N LYS A 88 -5.80 9.33 7.38
CA LYS A 88 -6.69 9.86 6.32
C LYS A 88 -6.30 9.32 4.95
N LEU A 89 -5.01 9.30 4.62
CA LEU A 89 -4.52 8.78 3.34
C LEU A 89 -4.94 7.33 3.10
N VAL A 90 -4.75 6.44 4.10
CA VAL A 90 -5.18 5.03 3.99
C VAL A 90 -6.70 4.92 3.78
N TYR A 91 -7.50 5.71 4.48
CA TYR A 91 -8.96 5.69 4.30
C TYR A 91 -9.39 6.22 2.92
N LEU A 92 -8.81 7.33 2.48
CA LEU A 92 -9.08 7.92 1.17
C LEU A 92 -8.69 6.96 0.05
N LEU A 93 -7.50 6.34 0.15
CA LEU A 93 -7.07 5.33 -0.80
C LEU A 93 -7.95 4.09 -0.75
N GLY A 94 -8.40 3.64 0.42
CA GLY A 94 -9.31 2.50 0.51
C GLY A 94 -10.63 2.75 -0.22
N ILE A 95 -11.23 3.93 -0.02
CA ILE A 95 -12.44 4.34 -0.75
C ILE A 95 -12.14 4.46 -2.24
N TYR A 96 -11.03 5.11 -2.59
CA TYR A 96 -10.60 5.29 -3.98
C TYR A 96 -10.37 3.96 -4.69
N THR A 97 -9.77 2.97 -4.01
CA THR A 97 -9.55 1.63 -4.56
C THR A 97 -10.88 0.93 -4.84
N ILE A 98 -11.83 1.01 -3.90
CA ILE A 98 -13.16 0.39 -4.08
C ILE A 98 -13.90 1.06 -5.25
N VAL A 99 -13.98 2.39 -5.23
CA VAL A 99 -14.67 3.15 -6.29
C VAL A 99 -14.01 2.95 -7.64
N GLY A 100 -12.67 3.03 -7.70
CA GLY A 100 -11.89 2.79 -8.90
C GLY A 100 -12.09 1.39 -9.44
N PHE A 101 -12.08 0.36 -8.58
CA PHE A 101 -12.32 -1.02 -9.00
C PHE A 101 -13.67 -1.17 -9.72
N PHE A 102 -14.75 -0.66 -9.14
CA PHE A 102 -16.08 -0.76 -9.74
C PHE A 102 -16.22 0.12 -10.99
N LEU A 103 -15.77 1.38 -10.92
CA LEU A 103 -15.86 2.33 -12.04
C LEU A 103 -15.12 1.81 -13.25
N PHE A 104 -13.86 1.43 -13.05
CA PHE A 104 -13.06 0.88 -14.11
C PHE A 104 -13.78 -0.39 -14.64
N SER A 105 -14.26 -1.31 -13.79
CA SER A 105 -14.78 -2.60 -14.27
C SER A 105 -16.01 -2.40 -15.13
N LEU A 106 -16.86 -1.45 -14.73
CA LEU A 106 -17.99 -1.01 -15.52
C LEU A 106 -17.56 -0.42 -16.87
N LEU A 107 -16.56 0.46 -16.89
CA LEU A 107 -16.05 1.05 -18.13
C LEU A 107 -15.43 0.01 -19.08
N HIS A 108 -14.78 -1.03 -18.57
CA HIS A 108 -14.25 -2.11 -19.39
C HIS A 108 -15.37 -2.97 -20.00
N LEU A 109 -16.43 -3.25 -19.23
CA LEU A 109 -17.58 -4.03 -19.70
C LEU A 109 -18.42 -3.29 -20.76
N PHE A 110 -18.55 -1.96 -20.65
CA PHE A 110 -19.43 -1.16 -21.51
C PHE A 110 -18.68 -0.28 -22.54
N GLY A 111 -17.35 -0.27 -22.53
CA GLY A 111 -16.52 0.61 -23.37
C GLY A 111 -16.36 0.12 -24.81
N SER A 112 -16.55 1.03 -25.77
CA SER A 112 -16.14 0.83 -27.17
C SER A 112 -14.61 0.84 -27.27
N HIS A 113 -14.05 -0.22 -27.87
CA HIS A 113 -12.62 -0.42 -28.04
C HIS A 113 -12.07 0.64 -29.01
N SER A 114 -11.21 1.55 -28.54
CA SER A 114 -10.60 2.56 -29.40
C SER A 114 -9.13 2.81 -29.08
N ARG A 115 -8.33 2.59 -30.14
CA ARG A 115 -6.95 3.03 -30.46
C ARG A 115 -5.78 2.29 -29.82
N GLY A 116 -5.17 1.43 -30.65
CA GLY A 116 -3.72 1.20 -30.77
C GLY A 116 -2.98 0.50 -29.62
N VAL A 117 -3.60 0.43 -28.45
CA VAL A 117 -3.13 -0.26 -27.26
C VAL A 117 -4.25 -1.19 -26.83
N ASP A 118 -3.94 -2.43 -26.47
CA ASP A 118 -4.96 -3.38 -26.04
C ASP A 118 -5.71 -2.79 -24.83
N PRO A 119 -7.04 -2.56 -24.92
CA PRO A 119 -7.82 -2.06 -23.80
C PRO A 119 -7.70 -2.94 -22.55
N ALA A 120 -7.38 -4.23 -22.72
CA ALA A 120 -7.10 -5.16 -21.63
C ALA A 120 -5.82 -4.83 -20.86
N ASP A 121 -4.81 -4.25 -21.50
CA ASP A 121 -3.54 -3.91 -20.86
C ASP A 121 -3.65 -2.61 -20.03
N VAL A 122 -4.31 -1.58 -20.58
CA VAL A 122 -4.59 -0.33 -19.84
C VAL A 122 -5.49 -0.61 -18.63
N TRP A 123 -6.50 -1.45 -18.84
CA TRP A 123 -7.39 -1.97 -17.79
C TRP A 123 -6.62 -2.60 -16.64
N SER A 124 -5.78 -3.59 -16.97
CA SER A 124 -5.02 -4.36 -16.00
C SER A 124 -4.04 -3.48 -15.24
N MET A 125 -3.39 -2.52 -15.91
CA MET A 125 -2.46 -1.60 -15.27
C MET A 125 -3.17 -0.63 -14.30
N ARG A 126 -4.36 -0.12 -14.65
CA ARG A 126 -5.15 0.75 -13.76
C ARG A 126 -5.54 0.03 -12.48
N LEU A 127 -6.05 -1.19 -12.56
CA LEU A 127 -6.42 -1.97 -11.38
C LEU A 127 -5.21 -2.43 -10.57
N ALA A 128 -4.16 -2.92 -11.23
CA ALA A 128 -2.96 -3.40 -10.55
C ALA A 128 -2.28 -2.27 -9.75
N SER A 129 -2.08 -1.11 -10.39
CA SER A 129 -1.48 0.06 -9.74
C SER A 129 -2.34 0.58 -8.57
N LEU A 130 -3.68 0.55 -8.69
CA LEU A 130 -4.61 0.91 -7.63
C LEU A 130 -4.47 -0.01 -6.39
N LEU A 131 -4.35 -1.33 -6.62
CA LEU A 131 -4.11 -2.32 -5.57
C LEU A 131 -2.73 -2.16 -4.93
N TRP A 132 -1.71 -1.88 -5.73
CA TRP A 132 -0.36 -1.62 -5.24
C TRP A 132 -0.33 -0.36 -4.35
N MET A 133 -0.97 0.72 -4.76
CA MET A 133 -1.06 1.95 -3.97
C MET A 133 -1.66 1.71 -2.58
N ILE A 134 -2.82 1.05 -2.49
CA ILE A 134 -3.45 0.81 -1.19
C ILE A 134 -2.65 -0.17 -0.35
N PHE A 135 -2.03 -1.19 -0.95
CA PHE A 135 -1.17 -2.12 -0.25
C PHE A 135 0.02 -1.38 0.39
N TYR A 136 0.79 -0.63 -0.40
CA TYR A 136 1.99 0.04 0.07
C TYR A 136 1.68 1.19 1.04
N ALA A 137 0.58 1.91 0.85
CA ALA A 137 0.12 2.91 1.81
C ALA A 137 -0.26 2.28 3.16
N THR A 138 -1.01 1.18 3.12
CA THR A 138 -1.48 0.49 4.34
C THR A 138 -0.31 -0.16 5.06
N ALA A 139 0.52 -0.94 4.36
CA ALA A 139 1.68 -1.59 4.93
C ALA A 139 2.67 -0.58 5.51
N GLY A 140 2.94 0.52 4.79
CA GLY A 140 3.76 1.62 5.29
C GLY A 140 3.21 2.23 6.58
N ALA A 141 1.89 2.40 6.68
CA ALA A 141 1.23 2.90 7.89
C ALA A 141 1.35 1.92 9.06
N VAL A 142 1.14 0.62 8.83
CA VAL A 142 1.31 -0.41 9.87
C VAL A 142 2.76 -0.43 10.37
N LEU A 143 3.73 -0.45 9.46
CA LEU A 143 5.16 -0.49 9.79
C LEU A 143 5.59 0.78 10.55
N TYR A 144 5.13 1.95 10.13
CA TYR A 144 5.40 3.22 10.82
C TYR A 144 4.80 3.23 12.24
N SER A 145 3.54 2.82 12.37
CA SER A 145 2.86 2.70 13.66
C SER A 145 3.61 1.75 14.59
N GLY A 146 4.02 0.59 14.07
CA GLY A 146 4.85 -0.38 14.76
C GLY A 146 6.15 0.25 15.24
N ALA A 147 6.93 0.86 14.34
CA ALA A 147 8.20 1.49 14.68
C ALA A 147 8.05 2.54 15.79
N LYS A 148 6.98 3.36 15.76
CA LYS A 148 6.72 4.38 16.78
C LYS A 148 6.39 3.77 18.14
N VAL A 149 5.53 2.76 18.18
CA VAL A 149 5.16 2.06 19.41
C VAL A 149 6.35 1.31 20.00
N TYR A 150 7.14 0.63 19.17
CA TYR A 150 8.31 -0.10 19.62
C TYR A 150 9.41 0.83 20.15
N GLY A 151 9.56 2.01 19.56
CA GLY A 151 10.50 3.02 20.06
C GLY A 151 10.11 3.53 21.45
N SER A 152 8.82 3.83 21.68
CA SER A 152 8.34 4.37 22.96
C SER A 152 8.42 3.38 24.12
N ASP A 153 8.34 2.07 23.86
CA ASP A 153 8.47 1.05 24.92
C ASP A 153 9.93 0.92 25.44
N ASN A 154 10.91 1.58 24.80
CA ASN A 154 12.33 1.54 25.19
C ASN A 154 12.86 2.85 25.80
N GLU A 155 12.05 3.91 25.86
CA GLU A 155 12.36 5.18 26.54
C GLU A 155 11.87 5.14 27.99
#